data_AF-A0A327RJ07-F1
#
_entry.id   AF-A0A327RJ07-F1
#
_cell.length_a   1.000
_cell.length_b   1.000
_cell.length_c   1.000
_cell.angle_alpha   90.00
_cell.angle_beta   90.00
_cell.angle_gamma   90.00
#
_symmetry.space_group_name_H-M   'P 1'
#
loop_
_entity.id
_entity.type
_entity.pdbx_description
1 polymer ?
#
loop_
_entity_poly.entity_id
_entity_poly.type
_entity_poly.pdbx_seq_one_letter_code
_entity_poly.pdbx_strand_id
1 'polypeptide(L)'
;MKKENLNTIKTSGFKVPKDYFKGMEDRILEKAQLDALPKTSGFTAPEGYFDTVERSVLQQIQKPEPKIISIFSKKVWVSVTSIAATIVLLFSLNVFNPTPSLAKLNNDTVENYIIDEIEIHDLNLLIEDSELSQTDFIDDNLIDVEDYIDDIDLNDLYQE
;
A
#
# COMPACT_ATOMS: atom_id res chain seq x y z
N MET A 1 77.59 -38.43 -65.87
CA MET A 1 76.42 -38.91 -65.10
C MET A 1 75.87 -40.15 -65.78
N LYS A 2 75.83 -41.28 -65.05
CA LYS A 2 75.35 -42.57 -65.55
C LYS A 2 73.81 -42.56 -65.53
N LYS A 3 73.16 -42.93 -66.64
CA LYS A 3 71.71 -43.08 -66.72
C LYS A 3 71.33 -44.44 -66.12
N GLU A 4 70.77 -44.44 -64.92
CA GLU A 4 70.28 -45.65 -64.26
C GLU A 4 69.08 -46.21 -65.04
N ASN A 5 69.13 -47.51 -65.34
CA ASN A 5 68.17 -48.21 -66.20
C ASN A 5 66.85 -48.46 -65.43
N LEU A 6 65.84 -47.61 -65.64
CA LEU A 6 64.56 -47.63 -64.91
C LEU A 6 63.66 -48.87 -65.20
N ASN A 7 64.09 -49.77 -66.09
CA ASN A 7 63.27 -50.89 -66.58
C ASN A 7 63.27 -52.14 -65.68
N THR A 8 63.84 -52.07 -64.46
CA THR A 8 64.00 -53.24 -63.56
C THR A 8 63.17 -53.14 -62.27
N ILE A 9 62.34 -52.10 -62.11
CA ILE A 9 61.51 -51.94 -60.91
C ILE A 9 60.21 -52.74 -61.09
N LYS A 10 60.24 -54.03 -60.73
CA LYS A 10 59.07 -54.92 -60.85
C LYS A 10 57.96 -54.61 -59.83
N THR A 11 58.29 -53.91 -58.76
CA THR A 11 57.36 -53.60 -57.66
C THR A 11 57.53 -52.15 -57.25
N SER A 12 56.47 -51.36 -57.45
CA SER A 12 56.34 -49.99 -56.92
C SER A 12 56.61 -49.97 -55.40
N GLY A 13 57.44 -49.04 -54.93
CA GLY A 13 57.72 -48.85 -53.50
C GLY A 13 56.54 -48.27 -52.70
N PHE A 14 55.45 -47.91 -53.38
CA PHE A 14 54.23 -47.39 -52.77
C PHE A 14 53.34 -48.55 -52.29
N LYS A 15 53.02 -48.55 -50.98
CA LYS A 15 52.08 -49.49 -50.37
C LYS A 15 50.85 -48.74 -49.89
N VAL A 16 49.68 -49.29 -50.17
CA VAL A 16 48.43 -48.78 -49.59
C VAL A 16 48.22 -49.34 -48.18
N PRO A 17 47.54 -48.60 -47.29
CA PRO A 17 47.14 -49.11 -45.99
C PRO A 17 46.29 -50.39 -46.10
N LYS A 18 46.32 -51.20 -45.03
CA LYS A 18 45.46 -52.38 -44.92
C LYS A 18 43.99 -51.93 -45.05
N ASP A 19 43.20 -52.69 -45.80
CA ASP A 19 41.77 -52.44 -46.05
C ASP A 19 41.43 -51.16 -46.85
N TYR A 20 42.40 -50.50 -47.51
CA TYR A 20 42.17 -49.26 -48.28
C TYR A 20 41.05 -49.36 -49.33
N PHE A 21 40.93 -50.50 -50.02
CA PHE A 21 39.91 -50.74 -51.04
C PHE A 21 38.64 -51.44 -50.51
N LYS A 22 38.58 -51.71 -49.20
CA LYS A 22 37.46 -52.44 -48.61
C LYS A 22 36.18 -51.58 -48.69
N GLY A 23 35.16 -52.11 -49.37
CA GLY A 23 33.88 -51.41 -49.59
C GLY A 23 33.94 -50.26 -50.60
N MET A 24 35.02 -50.11 -51.37
CA MET A 24 35.10 -49.07 -52.41
C MET A 24 34.07 -49.30 -53.52
N GLU A 25 33.90 -50.55 -53.96
CA GLU A 25 32.93 -50.93 -54.99
C GLU A 25 31.50 -50.61 -54.57
N ASP A 26 31.13 -50.99 -53.34
CA ASP A 26 29.80 -50.71 -52.77
C ASP A 26 29.51 -49.21 -52.75
N ARG A 27 30.48 -48.39 -52.33
CA ARG A 27 30.35 -46.92 -52.27
C ARG A 27 30.24 -46.29 -53.66
N ILE A 28 30.95 -46.81 -54.64
CA ILE A 28 30.85 -46.34 -56.03
C ILE A 28 29.46 -46.67 -56.59
N LEU A 29 28.98 -47.89 -56.35
CA LEU A 29 27.67 -48.35 -56.79
C LEU A 29 26.54 -47.56 -56.12
N GLU A 30 26.62 -47.36 -54.80
CA GLU A 30 25.69 -46.54 -54.03
C GLU A 30 25.63 -45.11 -54.56
N LYS A 31 26.80 -44.51 -54.82
CA LYS A 31 26.88 -43.15 -55.37
C LYS A 31 26.26 -43.05 -56.77
N ALA A 32 26.51 -44.04 -57.63
CA ALA A 32 25.92 -44.10 -58.96
C ALA A 32 24.38 -44.24 -58.91
N GLN A 33 23.86 -45.04 -57.98
CA GLN A 33 22.41 -45.18 -57.76
C GLN A 33 21.78 -43.89 -57.24
N LEU A 34 22.42 -43.19 -56.30
CA LEU A 34 21.96 -41.89 -55.82
C LEU A 34 21.96 -40.82 -56.92
N ASP A 35 22.99 -40.80 -57.77
CA ASP A 35 23.08 -39.81 -58.86
C ASP A 35 22.09 -40.09 -60.01
N ALA A 36 21.57 -41.32 -60.10
CA ALA A 36 20.48 -41.68 -61.00
C ALA A 36 19.10 -41.19 -60.51
N LEU A 37 18.99 -40.78 -59.24
CA LEU A 37 17.76 -40.20 -58.71
C LEU A 37 17.58 -38.76 -59.20
N PRO A 38 16.34 -38.34 -59.49
CA PRO A 38 16.06 -36.95 -59.83
C PRO A 38 16.48 -36.01 -58.69
N LYS A 39 17.34 -35.04 -59.01
CA LYS A 39 17.87 -34.05 -58.04
C LYS A 39 16.85 -33.00 -57.62
N THR A 40 15.74 -32.91 -58.34
CA THR A 40 14.63 -32.01 -58.02
C THR A 40 13.55 -32.79 -57.31
N SER A 41 13.01 -32.25 -56.21
CA SER A 41 11.78 -32.78 -55.64
C SER A 41 10.70 -32.70 -56.71
N GLY A 42 9.99 -33.81 -56.98
CA GLY A 42 8.84 -33.83 -57.88
C GLY A 42 7.65 -32.98 -57.40
N PHE A 43 7.83 -32.27 -56.29
CA PHE A 43 6.87 -31.37 -55.68
C PHE A 43 7.40 -29.94 -55.78
N THR A 44 6.58 -29.06 -56.34
CA THR A 44 6.78 -27.63 -56.34
C THR A 44 5.73 -26.99 -55.44
N ALA A 45 6.15 -26.03 -54.61
CA ALA A 45 5.18 -25.23 -53.87
C ALA A 45 4.34 -24.40 -54.85
N PRO A 46 3.04 -24.18 -54.57
CA PRO A 46 2.22 -23.24 -55.32
C PRO A 46 2.83 -21.83 -55.31
N GLU A 47 2.58 -21.08 -56.38
CA GLU A 47 2.99 -19.68 -56.48
C GLU A 47 2.46 -18.87 -55.28
N GLY A 48 3.35 -18.12 -54.61
CA GLY A 48 3.00 -17.29 -53.46
C GLY A 48 2.74 -18.03 -52.14
N TYR A 49 2.98 -19.35 -52.05
CA TYR A 49 2.80 -20.11 -50.80
C TYR A 49 3.60 -19.49 -49.64
N PHE A 50 4.89 -19.26 -49.83
CA PHE A 50 5.74 -18.73 -48.76
C PHE A 50 5.39 -17.28 -48.40
N ASP A 51 4.96 -16.46 -49.36
CA ASP A 51 4.51 -15.08 -49.11
C ASP A 51 3.22 -15.03 -48.28
N THR A 52 2.32 -15.99 -48.47
CA THR A 52 1.06 -16.09 -47.71
C THR A 52 1.30 -16.63 -46.30
N VAL A 53 2.09 -17.69 -46.17
CA VAL A 53 2.43 -18.30 -44.88
C VAL A 53 3.16 -17.32 -44.00
N GLU A 54 4.17 -16.61 -44.52
CA GLU A 54 4.92 -15.61 -43.77
C GLU A 54 3.99 -14.53 -43.21
N ARG A 55 3.11 -13.98 -44.05
CA ARG A 55 2.14 -12.94 -43.65
C ARG A 55 1.15 -13.45 -42.60
N SER A 56 0.63 -14.66 -42.77
CA SER A 56 -0.31 -15.27 -41.81
C SER A 56 0.35 -15.52 -40.45
N VAL A 57 1.60 -15.99 -40.45
CA VAL A 57 2.38 -16.21 -39.23
C VAL A 57 2.64 -14.86 -38.53
N LEU A 58 3.15 -13.86 -39.25
CA LEU A 58 3.43 -12.53 -38.69
C LEU A 58 2.17 -11.84 -38.12
N GLN A 59 1.00 -12.02 -38.76
CA GLN A 59 -0.28 -11.51 -38.25
C GLN A 59 -0.72 -12.20 -36.95
N GLN A 60 -0.45 -13.50 -36.79
CA GLN A 60 -0.79 -14.22 -35.57
C GLN A 60 0.12 -13.89 -34.40
N ILE A 61 1.38 -13.52 -34.67
CA ILE A 61 2.36 -13.17 -33.63
C ILE A 61 2.21 -11.71 -33.20
N GLN A 62 1.88 -10.79 -34.12
CA GLN A 62 1.63 -9.38 -33.83
C GLN A 62 0.22 -9.12 -33.26
N LYS A 63 -0.20 -9.92 -32.28
CA LYS A 63 -1.40 -9.58 -31.52
C LYS A 63 -1.12 -8.28 -30.75
N PRO A 64 -2.03 -7.29 -30.78
CA PRO A 64 -1.87 -6.08 -29.98
C PRO A 64 -1.71 -6.50 -28.51
N GLU A 65 -0.73 -5.90 -27.82
CA GLU A 65 -0.50 -6.17 -26.41
C GLU A 65 -1.81 -6.03 -25.64
N PRO A 66 -2.14 -6.96 -24.72
CA PRO A 66 -3.37 -6.86 -23.95
C PRO A 66 -3.36 -5.53 -23.19
N LYS A 67 -4.44 -4.76 -23.32
CA LYS A 67 -4.62 -3.48 -22.63
C LYS A 67 -4.57 -3.73 -21.12
N ILE A 68 -3.41 -3.54 -20.50
CA ILE A 68 -3.26 -3.66 -19.06
C ILE A 68 -3.96 -2.48 -18.38
N ILE A 69 -4.92 -2.79 -17.51
CA ILE A 69 -5.53 -1.82 -16.60
C ILE A 69 -4.83 -1.95 -15.24
N SER A 70 -4.32 -0.84 -14.70
CA SER A 70 -3.75 -0.83 -13.35
C SER A 70 -4.88 -0.96 -12.32
N ILE A 71 -4.87 -2.05 -11.56
CA ILE A 71 -5.81 -2.32 -10.47
C ILE A 71 -5.58 -1.40 -9.25
N PHE A 72 -4.38 -0.85 -9.09
CA PHE A 72 -4.02 0.05 -8.00
C PHE A 72 -3.67 1.43 -8.55
N SER A 73 -4.71 2.24 -8.79
CA SER A 73 -4.52 3.64 -9.15
C SER A 73 -4.28 4.50 -7.92
N LYS A 74 -3.52 5.59 -8.07
CA LYS A 74 -3.31 6.58 -6.99
C LYS A 74 -4.63 7.13 -6.44
N LYS A 75 -5.68 7.20 -7.26
CA LYS A 75 -7.03 7.63 -6.83
C LYS A 75 -7.66 6.67 -5.82
N VAL A 76 -7.51 5.36 -6.03
CA VAL A 76 -8.02 4.35 -5.09
C VAL A 76 -7.28 4.43 -3.76
N TRP A 77 -5.96 4.59 -3.79
CA TRP A 77 -5.15 4.74 -2.58
C TRP A 77 -5.54 5.98 -1.77
N VAL A 78 -5.73 7.14 -2.42
CA VAL A 78 -6.16 8.38 -1.74
C VAL A 78 -7.53 8.21 -1.08
N SER A 79 -8.49 7.57 -1.76
CA SER A 79 -9.83 7.33 -1.19
C SER A 79 -9.79 6.38 0.01
N VAL A 80 -9.03 5.29 -0.08
CA VAL A 80 -8.88 4.31 1.02
C VAL A 80 -8.20 4.95 2.23
N THR A 81 -7.16 5.77 2.03
CA THR A 81 -6.48 6.46 3.13
C THR A 81 -7.39 7.46 3.84
N SER A 82 -8.26 8.15 3.09
CA SER A 82 -9.22 9.11 3.68
C SER A 82 -10.21 8.39 4.61
N ILE A 83 -10.79 7.28 4.15
CA ILE A 83 -11.73 6.47 4.94
C ILE A 83 -11.04 5.85 6.16
N ALA A 84 -9.81 5.34 6.00
CA ALA A 84 -9.07 4.79 7.13
C ALA A 84 -8.73 5.88 8.17
N ALA A 85 -8.32 7.07 7.74
CA ALA A 85 -8.00 8.18 8.63
C ALA A 85 -9.22 8.66 9.44
N THR A 86 -10.41 8.72 8.84
CA THR A 86 -11.63 9.09 9.58
C THR A 86 -12.03 8.05 10.61
N ILE A 87 -11.87 6.77 10.30
CA ILE A 87 -12.11 5.68 11.27
C ILE A 87 -11.10 5.76 12.41
N VAL A 88 -9.81 5.93 12.13
CA VAL A 88 -8.78 6.09 13.16
C VAL A 88 -9.05 7.31 14.03
N LEU A 89 -9.40 8.45 13.43
CA LEU A 89 -9.79 9.65 14.17
C LEU A 89 -10.98 9.37 15.10
N LEU A 90 -12.03 8.70 14.61
CA LEU A 90 -13.22 8.36 15.39
C LEU A 90 -12.87 7.53 16.63
N PHE A 91 -12.02 6.50 16.48
CA PHE A 91 -11.57 5.68 17.61
C PHE A 91 -10.62 6.43 18.54
N SER A 92 -9.78 7.32 18.00
CA SER A 92 -8.86 8.17 18.76
C SER A 92 -9.57 9.15 19.69
N LEU A 93 -10.77 9.61 19.33
CA LEU A 93 -11.55 10.57 20.12
C LEU A 93 -12.27 9.94 21.33
N ASN A 94 -12.14 8.63 21.56
CA ASN A 94 -12.73 7.92 22.71
C ASN A 94 -14.22 8.24 22.96
N VAL A 95 -14.99 8.48 21.90
CA VAL A 95 -16.40 8.91 21.95
C VAL A 95 -17.36 7.92 22.60
N PHE A 96 -16.89 6.70 22.91
CA PHE A 96 -17.71 5.61 23.42
C PHE A 96 -17.70 5.47 24.96
N ASN A 97 -16.98 6.33 25.70
CA ASN A 97 -17.00 6.35 27.18
C ASN A 97 -17.45 7.71 27.76
N PRO A 98 -18.71 8.15 27.57
CA PRO A 98 -19.21 9.37 28.19
C PRO A 98 -19.74 9.09 29.61
N THR A 99 -18.87 8.87 30.58
CA THR A 99 -19.26 9.03 32.00
C THR A 99 -18.74 10.37 32.50
N PRO A 100 -19.51 11.46 32.38
CA PRO A 100 -19.13 12.72 33.02
C PRO A 100 -19.05 12.47 34.53
N SER A 101 -17.88 12.73 35.11
CA SER A 101 -17.66 12.60 36.55
C SER A 101 -17.74 13.99 37.17
N LEU A 102 -18.60 14.14 38.18
CA LEU A 102 -18.70 15.37 38.99
C LEU A 102 -17.38 15.72 39.68
N ALA A 103 -16.50 14.73 39.91
CA ALA A 103 -15.16 14.95 40.48
C ALA A 103 -14.20 15.72 39.57
N LYS A 104 -14.57 15.96 38.30
CA LYS A 104 -13.79 16.78 37.35
C LYS A 104 -14.27 18.23 37.24
N LEU A 105 -15.31 18.61 37.98
CA LEU A 105 -15.84 19.97 37.93
C LEU A 105 -14.97 20.89 38.79
N ASN A 106 -14.54 22.02 38.22
CA ASN A 106 -13.77 23.02 38.97
C ASN A 106 -14.70 23.82 39.89
N ASN A 107 -14.25 24.17 41.09
CA ASN A 107 -15.02 24.97 42.03
C ASN A 107 -15.43 26.31 41.39
N ASP A 108 -14.51 26.99 40.71
CA ASP A 108 -14.79 28.26 40.04
C ASP A 108 -15.93 28.13 39.01
N THR A 109 -16.03 27.00 38.33
CA THR A 109 -17.11 26.77 37.35
C THR A 109 -18.45 26.56 38.03
N VAL A 110 -18.46 25.85 39.17
CA VAL A 110 -19.67 25.67 39.99
C VAL A 110 -20.11 27.00 40.57
N GLU A 111 -19.17 27.76 41.13
CA GLU A 111 -19.42 29.05 41.77
C GLU A 111 -20.01 30.05 40.79
N ASN A 112 -19.40 30.20 39.61
CA ASN A 112 -19.94 31.11 38.58
C ASN A 112 -21.34 30.67 38.10
N TYR A 113 -21.59 29.35 37.98
CA TYR A 113 -22.92 28.86 37.64
C TYR A 113 -23.97 29.18 38.73
N ILE A 114 -23.60 29.03 40.00
CA ILE A 114 -24.49 29.38 41.12
C ILE A 114 -24.78 30.89 41.11
N ILE A 115 -23.79 31.73 40.84
CA ILE A 115 -23.94 33.19 40.82
C ILE A 115 -24.80 33.66 39.64
N ASP A 116 -24.60 33.09 38.45
CA ASP A 116 -25.24 33.57 37.23
C ASP A 116 -26.66 32.99 37.01
N GLU A 117 -26.91 31.74 37.42
CA GLU A 117 -28.13 31.01 37.05
C GLU A 117 -29.07 30.73 38.23
N ILE A 118 -28.61 30.83 39.48
CA ILE A 118 -29.45 30.57 40.66
C ILE A 118 -29.83 31.89 41.33
N GLU A 119 -31.13 32.12 41.48
CA GLU A 119 -31.62 33.26 42.25
C GLU A 119 -31.36 33.04 43.75
N ILE A 120 -30.93 34.11 44.46
CA ILE A 120 -30.65 34.06 45.90
C ILE A 120 -31.85 33.57 46.72
N HIS A 121 -33.07 33.86 46.26
CA HIS A 121 -34.29 33.36 46.90
C HIS A 121 -34.39 31.83 46.91
N ASP A 122 -33.95 31.18 45.83
CA ASP A 122 -33.99 29.73 45.69
C ASP A 122 -32.88 29.04 46.49
N LEU A 123 -31.73 29.71 46.67
CA LEU A 123 -30.66 29.23 47.57
C LEU A 123 -31.15 29.11 49.01
N ASN A 124 -31.99 30.05 49.45
CA ASN A 124 -32.55 30.06 50.80
C ASN A 124 -33.51 28.88 51.05
N LEU A 125 -34.01 28.21 50.00
CA LEU A 125 -34.83 26.99 50.11
C LEU A 125 -33.98 25.72 50.21
N LEU A 126 -32.70 25.78 49.83
CA LEU A 126 -31.76 24.66 49.84
C LEU A 126 -30.94 24.59 51.13
N ILE A 127 -30.86 25.71 51.85
CA ILE A 127 -30.23 25.80 53.16
C ILE A 127 -31.23 25.29 54.20
N GLU A 128 -30.98 24.13 54.78
CA GLU A 128 -31.78 23.61 55.88
C GLU A 128 -31.31 24.29 57.18
N ASP A 129 -32.16 25.14 57.79
CA ASP A 129 -31.83 25.94 58.99
C ASP A 129 -31.23 25.12 60.15
N SER A 130 -31.43 23.79 60.16
CA SER A 130 -30.87 22.88 61.15
C SER A 130 -29.40 22.51 60.97
N GLU A 131 -28.79 22.76 59.81
CA GLU A 131 -27.38 22.48 59.55
C GLU A 131 -26.45 23.68 59.76
N LEU A 132 -27.00 24.88 59.95
CA LEU A 132 -26.24 26.09 60.20
C LEU A 132 -25.88 26.23 61.69
N SER A 133 -24.59 26.09 62.04
CA SER A 133 -24.10 26.42 63.37
C SER A 133 -23.69 27.88 63.45
N GLN A 134 -23.90 28.52 64.60
CA GLN A 134 -23.37 29.87 64.87
C GLN A 134 -21.85 29.96 64.70
N THR A 135 -21.13 28.84 64.72
CA THR A 135 -19.68 28.78 64.49
C THR A 135 -19.29 28.84 63.01
N ASP A 136 -20.20 28.54 62.09
CA ASP A 136 -19.88 28.46 60.64
C ASP A 136 -19.81 29.84 59.98
N PHE A 137 -20.33 30.87 60.65
CA PHE A 137 -20.26 32.28 60.23
C PHE A 137 -19.11 33.04 60.90
N ILE A 138 -18.31 32.37 61.75
CA ILE A 138 -17.27 32.99 62.59
C ILE A 138 -15.89 32.51 62.12
N ASP A 139 -15.53 32.81 60.87
CA ASP A 139 -14.14 32.92 60.34
C ASP A 139 -14.26 33.31 58.85
N ASP A 140 -13.51 34.22 58.23
CA ASP A 140 -12.22 34.84 58.54
C ASP A 140 -12.22 36.18 57.77
N ASN A 141 -12.80 37.20 58.38
CA ASN A 141 -12.70 38.65 58.12
C ASN A 141 -13.82 39.26 58.98
N LEU A 142 -13.48 39.68 60.20
CA LEU A 142 -14.27 40.69 60.89
C LEU A 142 -14.29 41.91 59.96
N ILE A 143 -15.32 42.01 59.12
CA ILE A 143 -15.76 43.30 58.62
C ILE A 143 -15.96 44.10 59.90
N ASP A 144 -15.12 45.11 60.12
CA ASP A 144 -15.23 46.02 61.25
C ASP A 144 -16.64 46.62 61.20
N VAL A 145 -17.57 46.00 61.94
CA VAL A 145 -18.97 46.44 62.06
C VAL A 145 -19.03 47.86 62.64
N GLU A 146 -17.93 48.33 63.23
CA GLU A 146 -17.69 49.70 63.67
C GLU A 146 -18.00 50.72 62.55
N ASP A 147 -17.58 50.47 61.30
CA ASP A 147 -17.74 51.44 60.19
C ASP A 147 -19.21 51.57 59.71
N TYR A 148 -20.05 50.57 60.01
CA TYR A 148 -21.49 50.59 59.71
C TYR A 148 -22.35 51.10 60.88
N ILE A 149 -21.83 51.06 62.10
CA ILE A 149 -22.52 51.58 63.29
C ILE A 149 -22.39 53.11 63.37
N ASP A 150 -21.28 53.68 62.89
CA ASP A 150 -21.06 55.12 62.90
C ASP A 150 -22.03 55.91 62.00
N ASP A 151 -22.61 55.27 60.98
CA ASP A 151 -23.57 55.90 60.06
C ASP A 151 -25.04 55.76 60.51
N ILE A 152 -25.31 55.02 61.60
CA ILE A 152 -26.64 54.94 62.21
C ILE A 152 -26.74 56.05 63.27
N ASP A 153 -27.44 57.13 62.92
CA ASP A 153 -27.83 58.16 63.89
C ASP A 153 -28.81 57.54 64.90
N LEU A 154 -28.33 57.32 66.13
CA LEU A 154 -29.06 56.65 67.23
C LEU A 154 -30.40 57.32 67.58
N ASN A 155 -30.69 58.51 67.03
CA ASN A 155 -31.99 59.16 67.15
C ASN A 155 -33.12 58.50 66.34
N ASP A 156 -32.81 57.79 65.26
CA ASP A 156 -33.86 57.14 64.44
C ASP A 156 -34.40 55.85 65.07
N LEU A 157 -33.70 55.29 66.07
CA LEU A 157 -34.14 54.08 66.78
C LEU A 157 -35.12 54.33 67.93
N TYR A 158 -35.39 55.59 68.29
CA TYR A 158 -36.28 55.96 69.40
C TYR A 158 -37.63 56.55 68.97
N GLN A 159 -37.96 56.50 67.68
CA GLN A 159 -39.31 56.86 67.20
C GLN A 159 -40.12 55.58 67.00
N GLU A 160 -41.13 55.41 67.85
CA GLU A 160 -42.19 54.40 67.75
C GLU A 160 -43.04 54.57 66.48
#